data_AF-A0A2M7BC29-F1
#
_entry.id   AF-A0A2M7BC29-F1
#
_cell.length_a   1.000
_cell.length_b   1.000
_cell.length_c   1.000
_cell.angle_alpha   90.00
_cell.angle_beta   90.00
_cell.angle_gamma   90.00
#
_symmetry.space_group_name_H-M   'P 1'
#
loop_
_entity.id
_entity.type
_entity.pdbx_description
1 polymer ?
#
loop_
_entity_poly.entity_id
_entity_poly.type
_entity_poly.pdbx_seq_one_letter_code
_entity_poly.pdbx_strand_id
1 'polypeptide(L)'
;MIRTRLKAILVALLVIQLVIPSTILAAAVGQFTAVVGDVTQTSAGVVIKPEVKSPIQVRDLIVTGDRSSVSMIFDDESTIGLAANSKFEVKEFYVKDKTRKGLFSLALGKLTADVKKFIGGDSSFEVGTPTAVAGVRGTGFEIVVGMVGTQMTTTITCTAGALSVSALSATGVVVSTTSIVAGQTAVVSGGAISVSATVAGAGAGAAGVSAGTAATAGVTVGTVAVGAAVAAAAAAAVVTTAGSETTTTHHTTTTHH
;
A
#
# COMPACT_ATOMS: atom_id res chain seq x y z
N MET A 1 49.95 7.96 -48.41
CA MET A 1 48.50 8.27 -48.54
C MET A 1 47.57 7.32 -47.77
N ILE A 2 47.81 6.00 -47.77
CA ILE A 2 46.86 5.01 -47.21
C ILE A 2 46.69 5.09 -45.67
N ARG A 3 47.76 5.39 -44.93
CA ARG A 3 47.75 5.50 -43.45
C ARG A 3 46.95 6.71 -42.92
N THR A 4 46.92 7.81 -43.68
CA THR A 4 46.17 9.03 -43.31
C THR A 4 44.67 8.84 -43.55
N ARG A 5 44.29 8.14 -44.64
CA ARG A 5 42.89 7.75 -44.92
C ARG A 5 42.39 6.75 -43.87
N LEU A 6 43.23 5.82 -43.43
CA LEU A 6 42.87 4.85 -42.38
C LEU A 6 42.62 5.53 -41.02
N LYS A 7 43.47 6.49 -40.62
CA LYS A 7 43.24 7.29 -39.38
C LYS A 7 41.97 8.13 -39.46
N ALA A 8 41.69 8.74 -40.61
CA ALA A 8 40.46 9.51 -40.81
C ALA A 8 39.20 8.63 -40.71
N ILE A 9 39.25 7.40 -41.25
CA ILE A 9 38.15 6.42 -41.11
C ILE A 9 37.99 5.97 -39.65
N LEU A 10 39.10 5.72 -38.93
CA LEU A 10 39.06 5.33 -37.52
C LEU A 10 38.48 6.44 -36.63
N VAL A 11 38.84 7.70 -36.89
CA VAL A 11 38.29 8.87 -36.18
C VAL A 11 36.82 9.07 -36.53
N ALA A 12 36.42 8.91 -37.80
CA ALA A 12 35.02 8.99 -38.19
C ALA A 12 34.17 7.89 -37.50
N LEU A 13 34.71 6.68 -37.37
CA LEU A 13 34.04 5.55 -36.69
C LEU A 13 33.96 5.76 -35.17
N LEU A 14 34.98 6.37 -34.57
CA LEU A 14 34.98 6.77 -33.15
C LEU A 14 33.94 7.87 -32.87
N VAL A 15 33.81 8.87 -33.75
CA VAL A 15 32.83 9.95 -33.62
C VAL A 15 31.41 9.45 -33.85
N ILE A 16 31.21 8.49 -34.76
CA ILE A 16 29.90 7.85 -34.98
C ILE A 16 29.43 7.05 -33.77
N GLN A 17 30.34 6.39 -33.03
CA GLN A 17 30.01 5.70 -31.79
C GLN A 17 29.62 6.65 -30.64
N LEU A 18 30.03 7.92 -30.69
CA LEU A 18 29.69 8.92 -29.68
C LEU A 18 28.31 9.55 -29.90
N VAL A 19 27.78 9.45 -31.13
CA VAL A 19 26.50 10.08 -31.54
C VAL A 19 25.32 9.09 -31.49
N ILE A 20 25.54 7.82 -31.14
CA ILE A 20 24.43 6.90 -30.86
C ILE A 20 23.98 7.20 -29.43
N PRO A 21 22.83 7.87 -29.20
CA PRO A 21 22.29 7.93 -27.86
C PRO A 21 22.00 6.49 -27.45
N SER A 22 22.74 5.99 -26.46
CA SER A 22 22.39 4.77 -25.76
C SER A 22 21.03 5.03 -25.14
N THR A 23 19.95 4.69 -25.83
CA THR A 23 18.63 4.65 -25.24
C THR A 23 18.73 3.60 -24.15
N ILE A 24 18.93 4.07 -22.91
CA ILE A 24 18.79 3.25 -21.72
C ILE A 24 17.33 2.81 -21.74
N LEU A 25 17.04 1.66 -22.35
CA LEU A 25 15.77 1.00 -22.16
C LEU A 25 15.70 0.71 -20.67
N ALA A 26 14.81 1.40 -19.97
CA ALA A 26 14.45 1.02 -18.62
C ALA A 26 14.01 -0.45 -18.68
N ALA A 27 14.70 -1.32 -17.95
CA ALA A 27 14.41 -2.74 -17.95
C ALA A 27 12.95 -2.92 -17.49
N ALA A 28 12.20 -3.72 -18.25
CA ALA A 28 10.90 -4.18 -17.77
C ALA A 28 11.15 -5.02 -16.51
N VAL A 29 10.37 -4.75 -15.47
CA VAL A 29 10.48 -5.39 -14.15
C VAL A 29 9.28 -6.27 -13.83
N GLY A 30 8.31 -6.31 -14.74
CA GLY A 30 7.09 -7.05 -14.63
C GLY A 30 6.12 -6.72 -15.76
N GLN A 31 4.90 -7.24 -15.64
CA GLN A 31 3.84 -7.03 -16.61
C GLN A 31 2.45 -7.07 -15.96
N PHE A 32 1.49 -6.42 -16.60
CA PHE A 32 0.09 -6.48 -16.20
C PHE A 32 -0.51 -7.85 -16.54
N THR A 33 -1.14 -8.52 -15.58
CA THR A 33 -1.85 -9.79 -15.80
C THR A 33 -3.35 -9.59 -15.98
N ALA A 34 -3.91 -8.55 -15.36
CA ALA A 34 -5.30 -8.14 -15.54
C ALA A 34 -5.42 -6.62 -15.39
N VAL A 35 -6.18 -5.98 -16.27
CA VAL A 35 -6.50 -4.54 -16.19
C VAL A 35 -8.00 -4.39 -16.35
N VAL A 36 -8.67 -3.78 -15.37
CA VAL A 36 -10.12 -3.57 -15.37
C VAL A 36 -10.41 -2.10 -15.07
N GLY A 37 -11.25 -1.48 -15.90
CA GLY A 37 -11.70 -0.10 -15.73
C GLY A 37 -10.72 0.94 -16.27
N ASP A 38 -10.63 2.06 -15.56
CA ASP A 38 -9.79 3.20 -15.88
C ASP A 38 -8.50 3.14 -15.07
N VAL A 39 -7.45 2.67 -15.74
CA VAL A 39 -6.10 2.58 -15.20
C VAL A 39 -5.19 3.42 -16.09
N THR A 40 -4.29 4.17 -15.47
CA THR A 40 -3.26 4.93 -16.17
C THR A 40 -1.90 4.55 -15.61
N GLN A 41 -0.95 4.33 -16.51
CA GLN A 41 0.46 4.11 -16.21
C GLN A 41 1.22 5.31 -16.74
N THR A 42 1.98 6.00 -15.89
CA THR A 42 2.92 7.02 -16.32
C THR A 42 4.30 6.39 -16.38
N SER A 43 4.83 6.22 -17.58
CA SER A 43 6.14 5.63 -17.81
C SER A 43 7.04 6.62 -18.54
N ALA A 44 8.24 6.86 -18.00
CA ALA A 44 9.18 7.87 -18.51
C ALA A 44 8.54 9.26 -18.76
N GLY A 45 7.55 9.65 -17.96
CA GLY A 45 6.82 10.92 -18.08
C GLY A 45 5.66 10.93 -19.09
N VAL A 46 5.42 9.82 -19.79
CA VAL A 46 4.30 9.67 -20.73
C VAL A 46 3.17 8.89 -20.05
N VAL A 47 1.96 9.44 -20.07
CA VAL A 47 0.76 8.75 -19.56
C VAL A 47 0.19 7.85 -20.64
N ILE A 48 0.11 6.56 -20.36
CA ILE A 48 -0.46 5.53 -21.23
C ILE A 48 -1.55 4.75 -20.48
N LYS A 49 -2.51 4.19 -21.23
CA LYS A 49 -3.46 3.22 -20.68
C LYS A 49 -2.83 1.83 -20.80
N PRO A 50 -2.53 1.14 -19.68
CA PRO A 50 -1.92 -0.18 -19.73
C PRO A 50 -2.94 -1.21 -20.25
N GLU A 51 -2.43 -2.15 -21.03
CA GLU A 51 -3.16 -3.35 -21.44
C GLU A 51 -2.56 -4.59 -20.78
N VAL A 52 -3.30 -5.70 -20.79
CA VAL A 52 -2.77 -6.99 -20.31
C VAL A 52 -1.50 -7.35 -21.10
N LYS A 53 -0.47 -7.84 -20.40
CA LYS A 53 0.91 -8.08 -20.86
C LYS A 53 1.73 -6.83 -21.20
N SER A 54 1.21 -5.62 -20.97
CA SER A 54 2.04 -4.42 -21.08
C SER A 54 3.16 -4.47 -20.04
N PRO A 55 4.38 -4.02 -20.38
CA PRO A 55 5.50 -4.04 -19.46
C PRO A 55 5.34 -2.96 -18.39
N ILE A 56 5.83 -3.27 -17.20
CA ILE A 56 6.02 -2.33 -16.09
C ILE A 56 7.51 -2.03 -16.02
N GLN A 57 7.87 -0.76 -15.93
CA GLN A 57 9.24 -0.30 -15.82
C GLN A 57 9.50 0.32 -14.45
N VAL A 58 10.78 0.41 -14.08
CA VAL A 58 11.19 1.17 -12.89
C VAL A 58 10.82 2.64 -13.08
N ARG A 59 10.37 3.30 -12.00
CA ARG A 59 9.82 4.67 -11.98
C ARG A 59 8.42 4.82 -12.56
N ASP A 60 7.75 3.71 -12.89
CA ASP A 60 6.37 3.80 -13.33
C ASP A 60 5.42 4.16 -12.19
N LEU A 61 4.48 5.05 -12.51
CA LEU A 61 3.37 5.41 -11.64
C LEU A 61 2.08 4.82 -12.19
N ILE A 62 1.46 3.91 -11.44
CA ILE A 62 0.18 3.30 -11.76
C ILE A 62 -0.90 3.96 -10.89
N VAL A 63 -1.94 4.47 -11.54
CA VAL A 63 -3.11 5.06 -10.90
C VAL A 63 -4.35 4.33 -11.38
N THR A 64 -5.18 3.87 -10.44
CA THR A 64 -6.48 3.25 -10.71
C THR A 64 -7.59 4.23 -10.35
N GLY A 65 -8.56 4.40 -11.24
CA GLY A 65 -9.75 5.21 -11.01
C GLY A 65 -10.83 4.46 -10.24
N ASP A 66 -12.06 4.99 -10.32
CA ASP A 66 -13.24 4.37 -9.73
C ASP A 66 -13.58 3.04 -10.40
N ARG A 67 -14.09 2.07 -9.62
CA ARG A 67 -14.50 0.74 -10.10
C ARG A 67 -13.43 0.03 -10.96
N SER A 68 -12.16 0.34 -10.70
CA SER A 68 -11.03 -0.14 -11.47
C SER A 68 -10.17 -1.07 -10.61
N SER A 69 -9.51 -2.03 -11.23
CA SER A 69 -8.56 -2.91 -10.55
C SER A 69 -7.50 -3.37 -11.51
N VAL A 70 -6.33 -3.68 -10.96
CA VAL A 70 -5.21 -4.16 -11.75
C VAL A 70 -4.45 -5.23 -10.99
N SER A 71 -3.99 -6.23 -11.71
CA SER A 71 -3.10 -7.27 -11.20
C SER A 71 -1.83 -7.28 -12.05
N MET A 72 -0.70 -7.43 -11.38
CA MET A 72 0.63 -7.32 -11.95
C MET A 72 1.47 -8.47 -11.43
N ILE A 73 2.31 -9.03 -12.30
CA ILE A 73 3.32 -10.01 -11.93
C ILE A 73 4.70 -9.43 -12.23
N PHE A 74 5.61 -9.56 -11.26
CA PHE A 74 6.99 -9.10 -11.37
C PHE A 74 7.92 -10.25 -11.76
N ASP A 75 9.15 -9.93 -12.17
CA ASP A 75 10.13 -10.93 -12.64
C ASP A 75 10.52 -11.96 -11.57
N ASP A 76 10.28 -11.65 -10.28
CA ASP A 76 10.51 -12.55 -9.16
C ASP A 76 9.30 -13.47 -8.86
N GLU A 77 8.34 -13.53 -9.78
CA GLU A 77 7.05 -14.22 -9.66
C GLU A 77 6.12 -13.68 -8.56
N SER A 78 6.46 -12.56 -7.92
CA SER A 78 5.57 -11.91 -6.96
C SER A 78 4.40 -11.27 -7.68
N THR A 79 3.21 -11.36 -7.09
CA THR A 79 1.99 -10.76 -7.64
C THR A 79 1.56 -9.58 -6.79
N ILE A 80 1.26 -8.45 -7.42
CA ILE A 80 0.72 -7.25 -6.77
C ILE A 80 -0.60 -6.88 -7.45
N GLY A 81 -1.66 -6.81 -6.65
CA GLY A 81 -2.96 -6.30 -7.04
C GLY A 81 -3.21 -4.92 -6.44
N LEU A 82 -3.81 -4.02 -7.22
CA LEU A 82 -4.31 -2.73 -6.75
C LEU A 82 -5.82 -2.67 -6.92
N ALA A 83 -6.50 -2.15 -5.90
CA ALA A 83 -7.93 -1.87 -5.95
C ALA A 83 -8.20 -0.51 -6.60
N ALA A 84 -9.48 -0.14 -6.67
CA ALA A 84 -9.91 1.17 -7.16
C ALA A 84 -9.31 2.30 -6.30
N ASN A 85 -9.16 3.48 -6.90
CA ASN A 85 -8.64 4.68 -6.23
C ASN A 85 -7.31 4.43 -5.52
N SER A 86 -6.35 3.84 -6.23
CA SER A 86 -5.02 3.55 -5.72
C SER A 86 -3.96 4.28 -6.53
N LYS A 87 -2.91 4.75 -5.83
CA LYS A 87 -1.74 5.38 -6.45
C LYS A 87 -0.48 4.65 -6.00
N PHE A 88 0.11 3.90 -6.93
CA PHE A 88 1.23 3.02 -6.70
C PHE A 88 2.41 3.40 -7.61
N GLU A 89 3.60 3.44 -7.05
CA GLU A 89 4.84 3.74 -7.76
C GLU A 89 5.86 2.63 -7.56
N VAL A 90 6.46 2.18 -8.66
CA VAL A 90 7.62 1.27 -8.62
C VAL A 90 8.87 2.14 -8.51
N LYS A 91 9.41 2.29 -7.30
CA LYS A 91 10.60 3.12 -7.10
C LYS A 91 11.83 2.41 -7.64
N GLU A 92 12.16 1.25 -7.11
CA GLU A 92 13.32 0.49 -7.57
C GLU A 92 12.93 -0.97 -7.65
N PHE A 93 13.30 -1.64 -8.73
CA PHE A 93 13.18 -3.08 -8.78
C PHE A 93 14.31 -3.66 -9.61
N TYR A 94 15.02 -4.64 -9.06
CA TYR A 94 15.93 -5.48 -9.80
C TYR A 94 16.10 -6.82 -9.11
N VAL A 95 16.30 -7.85 -9.93
CA VAL A 95 16.72 -9.17 -9.52
C VAL A 95 18.01 -9.47 -10.27
N LYS A 96 19.11 -9.60 -9.55
CA LYS A 96 20.40 -9.94 -10.14
C LYS A 96 21.11 -10.96 -9.27
N ASP A 97 21.54 -12.06 -9.88
CA ASP A 97 22.23 -13.18 -9.22
C ASP A 97 21.42 -13.71 -8.02
N LYS A 98 21.82 -13.35 -6.80
CA LYS A 98 21.19 -13.71 -5.53
C LYS A 98 20.78 -12.47 -4.74
N THR A 99 20.56 -11.35 -5.41
CA THR A 99 20.11 -10.11 -4.79
C THR A 99 18.81 -9.66 -5.44
N ARG A 100 17.78 -9.52 -4.62
CA ARG A 100 16.52 -8.89 -4.97
C ARG A 100 16.38 -7.59 -4.21
N LYS A 101 16.10 -6.50 -4.93
CA LYS A 101 15.65 -5.24 -4.34
C LYS A 101 14.34 -4.84 -5.01
N GLY A 102 13.30 -4.65 -4.20
CA GLY A 102 12.01 -4.15 -4.62
C GLY A 102 11.58 -3.06 -3.65
N LEU A 103 11.64 -1.80 -4.08
CA LEU A 103 11.16 -0.65 -3.35
C LEU A 103 9.94 -0.10 -4.07
N PHE A 104 8.82 -0.10 -3.36
CA PHE A 104 7.52 0.33 -3.87
C PHE A 104 6.97 1.45 -3.01
N SER A 105 6.09 2.27 -3.58
CA SER A 105 5.38 3.31 -2.85
C SER A 105 3.89 3.18 -3.10
N LEU A 106 3.10 3.11 -2.03
CA LEU A 106 1.64 3.22 -2.09
C LEU A 106 1.23 4.51 -1.39
N ALA A 107 0.82 5.51 -2.16
CA ALA A 107 0.46 6.81 -1.60
C ALA A 107 -0.95 6.79 -0.98
N LEU A 108 -1.89 6.08 -1.61
CA LEU A 108 -3.27 5.94 -1.20
C LEU A 108 -3.90 4.71 -1.88
N GLY A 109 -5.01 4.23 -1.31
CA GLY A 109 -5.79 3.12 -1.85
C GLY A 109 -5.46 1.78 -1.20
N LYS A 110 -5.70 0.69 -1.92
CA LYS A 110 -5.52 -0.67 -1.41
C LYS A 110 -4.62 -1.50 -2.34
N LEU A 111 -3.65 -2.16 -1.74
CA LEU A 111 -2.68 -3.03 -2.38
C LEU A 111 -2.73 -4.40 -1.71
N THR A 112 -2.83 -5.45 -2.52
CA THR A 112 -2.69 -6.84 -2.07
C THR A 112 -1.48 -7.44 -2.75
N ALA A 113 -0.54 -8.00 -2.00
CA ALA A 113 0.65 -8.60 -2.57
C ALA A 113 0.86 -10.01 -2.04
N ASP A 114 1.25 -10.90 -2.95
CA ASP A 114 1.81 -12.21 -2.63
C ASP A 114 3.26 -12.22 -3.09
N VAL A 115 4.17 -12.10 -2.12
CA VAL A 115 5.60 -12.00 -2.40
C VAL A 115 6.21 -13.39 -2.30
N LYS A 116 6.79 -13.88 -3.39
CA LYS A 116 7.51 -15.15 -3.38
C LYS A 116 8.70 -15.08 -2.45
N LYS A 117 8.90 -16.16 -1.70
CA LYS A 117 10.01 -16.29 -0.77
C LYS A 117 11.32 -16.42 -1.54
N PHE A 118 12.24 -15.49 -1.32
CA PHE A 118 13.56 -15.50 -1.92
C PHE A 118 14.53 -16.28 -1.01
N ILE A 119 15.04 -17.41 -1.49
CA ILE A 119 15.86 -18.35 -0.69
C ILE A 119 17.34 -18.20 -1.06
N GLY A 120 18.21 -18.15 -0.04
CA GLY A 120 19.67 -18.26 -0.24
C GLY A 120 20.33 -17.00 -0.82
N GLY A 121 19.69 -15.85 -0.73
CA GLY A 121 20.22 -14.56 -1.19
C GLY A 121 19.71 -13.37 -0.39
N ASP A 122 20.22 -12.19 -0.71
CA ASP A 122 19.84 -10.93 -0.10
C ASP A 122 18.54 -10.42 -0.72
N SER A 123 17.54 -10.15 0.12
CA SER A 123 16.23 -9.74 -0.35
C SER A 123 15.73 -8.57 0.48
N SER A 124 15.56 -7.42 -0.19
CA SER A 124 14.86 -6.27 0.35
C SER A 124 13.60 -6.06 -0.48
N PHE A 125 12.45 -6.28 0.13
CA PHE A 125 11.16 -5.97 -0.47
C PHE A 125 10.44 -5.04 0.49
N GLU A 126 10.27 -3.79 0.09
CA GLU A 126 9.74 -2.74 0.94
C GLU A 126 8.61 -2.01 0.23
N VAL A 127 7.49 -1.84 0.93
CA VAL A 127 6.36 -1.02 0.49
C VAL A 127 6.26 0.18 1.41
N GLY A 128 6.64 1.34 0.88
CA GLY A 128 6.53 2.62 1.57
C GLY A 128 5.13 3.21 1.41
N THR A 129 4.54 3.59 2.53
CA THR A 129 3.35 4.44 2.62
C THR A 129 3.76 5.73 3.31
N PRO A 130 2.93 6.79 3.28
CA PRO A 130 3.37 8.04 3.88
C PRO A 130 3.42 8.02 5.41
N THR A 131 2.84 7.01 6.07
CA THR A 131 2.88 6.84 7.53
C THR A 131 3.63 5.59 7.99
N ALA A 132 4.02 4.69 7.08
CA ALA A 132 4.72 3.46 7.44
C ALA A 132 5.50 2.85 6.27
N VAL A 133 6.56 2.10 6.57
CA VAL A 133 7.26 1.22 5.63
C VAL A 133 7.06 -0.23 6.05
N ALA A 134 6.56 -1.06 5.13
CA ALA A 134 6.40 -2.50 5.34
C ALA A 134 7.56 -3.26 4.68
N GLY A 135 8.39 -3.94 5.48
CA GLY A 135 9.46 -4.82 5.02
C GLY A 135 9.01 -6.27 4.98
N VAL A 136 9.17 -6.93 3.82
CA VAL A 136 8.54 -8.22 3.53
C VAL A 136 9.59 -9.25 3.14
N ARG A 137 9.53 -10.45 3.73
CA ARG A 137 10.42 -11.56 3.40
C ARG A 137 9.66 -12.84 3.03
N GLY A 138 8.93 -12.78 1.91
CA GLY A 138 8.17 -13.90 1.39
C GLY A 138 6.89 -14.14 2.16
N THR A 139 5.86 -13.34 1.88
CA THR A 139 4.65 -13.21 2.71
C THR A 139 3.52 -12.66 1.85
N GLY A 140 2.31 -13.13 2.13
CA GLY A 140 1.08 -12.58 1.57
C GLY A 140 0.53 -11.52 2.51
N PHE A 141 0.28 -10.31 2.01
CA PHE A 141 -0.19 -9.20 2.82
C PHE A 141 -1.08 -8.23 2.03
N GLU A 142 -1.86 -7.46 2.77
CA GLU A 142 -2.70 -6.39 2.25
C GLU A 142 -2.35 -5.08 2.97
N ILE A 143 -2.26 -3.99 2.21
CA ILE A 143 -2.08 -2.64 2.74
C ILE A 143 -3.23 -1.78 2.25
N VAL A 144 -3.88 -1.08 3.18
CA VAL A 144 -4.90 -0.08 2.90
C VAL A 144 -4.43 1.25 3.47
N VAL A 145 -4.29 2.24 2.60
CA VAL A 145 -3.90 3.61 2.95
C VAL A 145 -5.08 4.53 2.64
N GLY A 146 -5.55 5.23 3.67
CA GLY A 146 -6.67 6.13 3.53
C GLY A 146 -6.71 7.17 4.64
N MET A 147 -7.57 8.17 4.47
CA MET A 147 -7.83 9.17 5.49
C MET A 147 -8.86 8.63 6.47
N VAL A 148 -8.53 8.63 7.77
CA VAL A 148 -9.49 8.37 8.85
C VAL A 148 -9.63 9.69 9.61
N GLY A 149 -10.72 10.41 9.34
CA GLY A 149 -10.88 11.79 9.77
C GLY A 149 -9.89 12.71 9.06
N THR A 150 -9.02 13.39 9.83
CA THR A 150 -8.00 14.32 9.31
C THR A 150 -6.60 13.72 9.24
N GLN A 151 -6.42 12.48 9.69
CA GLN A 151 -5.11 11.81 9.70
C GLN A 151 -5.06 10.72 8.64
N MET A 152 -3.89 10.58 8.02
CA MET A 152 -3.65 9.47 7.12
C MET A 152 -3.30 8.23 7.94
N THR A 153 -3.99 7.14 7.66
CA THR A 153 -3.87 5.88 8.37
C THR A 153 -3.49 4.80 7.38
N THR A 154 -2.51 3.99 7.76
CA THR A 154 -2.10 2.82 7.00
C THR A 154 -2.43 1.57 7.80
N THR A 155 -3.30 0.73 7.26
CA THR A 155 -3.66 -0.56 7.83
C THR A 155 -2.96 -1.65 7.03
N ILE A 156 -2.19 -2.50 7.70
CA ILE A 156 -1.43 -3.59 7.09
C ILE A 156 -1.91 -4.90 7.70
N THR A 157 -2.47 -5.77 6.88
CA THR A 157 -2.96 -7.09 7.27
C THR A 157 -2.01 -8.14 6.73
N CYS A 158 -1.47 -8.98 7.61
CA CYS A 158 -0.63 -10.10 7.21
C CYS A 158 -1.50 -11.35 7.01
N THR A 159 -1.54 -11.87 5.78
CA THR A 159 -2.33 -13.05 5.42
C THR A 159 -1.53 -14.33 5.62
N ALA A 160 -0.24 -14.33 5.29
CA ALA A 160 0.61 -15.51 5.39
C ALA A 160 2.08 -15.12 5.60
N GLY A 161 2.78 -15.74 6.56
CA GLY A 161 4.18 -15.43 6.85
C GLY A 161 4.33 -14.36 7.93
N ALA A 162 5.30 -13.47 7.74
CA ALA A 162 5.62 -12.38 8.67
C ALA A 162 6.23 -11.19 7.93
N LEU A 163 5.90 -9.98 8.38
CA LEU A 163 6.43 -8.74 7.83
C LEU A 163 6.78 -7.76 8.95
N SER A 164 7.77 -6.91 8.72
CA SER A 164 8.11 -5.80 9.62
C SER A 164 7.34 -4.56 9.20
N VAL A 165 6.79 -3.84 10.17
CA VAL A 165 6.11 -2.56 9.98
C VAL A 165 6.91 -1.51 10.73
N SER A 166 7.38 -0.50 10.02
CA SER A 166 8.06 0.65 10.60
C SER A 166 7.19 1.88 10.44
N ALA A 167 6.71 2.45 11.54
CA ALA A 167 5.95 3.70 11.51
C ALA A 167 6.86 4.89 11.23
N LEU A 168 6.38 5.79 10.39
CA LEU A 168 7.03 7.03 10.04
C LEU A 168 6.39 8.21 10.77
N SER A 169 7.24 9.12 11.24
CA SER A 169 6.87 10.46 11.70
C SER A 169 6.38 11.31 10.52
N ALA A 170 5.72 12.43 10.81
CA ALA A 170 5.45 13.48 9.83
C ALA A 170 6.72 14.00 9.12
N THR A 171 7.90 13.83 9.73
CA THR A 171 9.21 14.17 9.15
C THR A 171 9.87 13.04 8.35
N GLY A 172 9.21 11.88 8.22
CA GLY A 172 9.74 10.72 7.49
C GLY A 172 10.76 9.88 8.25
N VAL A 173 10.97 10.13 9.54
CA VAL A 173 11.86 9.35 10.41
C VAL A 173 11.10 8.15 10.98
N VAL A 174 11.75 6.98 11.04
CA VAL A 174 11.18 5.78 11.68
C VAL A 174 11.07 6.01 13.19
N VAL A 175 9.84 5.96 13.71
CA VAL A 175 9.55 6.22 15.14
C VAL A 175 9.38 4.93 15.93
N SER A 176 8.85 3.89 15.28
CA SER A 176 8.63 2.59 15.88
C SER A 176 8.71 1.51 14.82
N THR A 177 9.19 0.33 15.19
CA THR A 177 9.19 -0.84 14.31
C THR A 177 8.61 -2.03 15.08
N THR A 178 7.74 -2.80 14.44
CA THR A 178 7.15 -4.01 15.00
C THR A 178 6.97 -5.05 13.92
N SER A 179 7.20 -6.32 14.24
CA SER A 179 6.89 -7.43 13.33
C SER A 179 5.48 -7.94 13.57
N ILE A 180 4.71 -8.14 12.51
CA ILE A 180 3.41 -8.83 12.55
C ILE A 180 3.50 -10.16 11.81
N VAL A 181 2.70 -11.12 12.26
CA VAL A 181 2.59 -12.46 11.66
C VAL A 181 1.22 -12.68 11.06
N ALA A 182 1.07 -13.76 10.29
CA ALA A 182 -0.19 -14.15 9.67
C ALA A 182 -1.36 -14.11 10.66
N GLY A 183 -2.47 -13.51 10.23
CA GLY A 183 -3.66 -13.33 11.05
C GLY A 183 -3.59 -12.13 11.99
N GLN A 184 -2.58 -11.25 11.87
CA GLN A 184 -2.54 -9.96 12.57
C GLN A 184 -2.69 -8.79 11.60
N THR A 185 -3.24 -7.70 12.13
CA THR A 185 -3.36 -6.41 11.46
C THR A 185 -2.64 -5.36 12.28
N ALA A 186 -1.76 -4.59 11.64
CA ALA A 186 -1.16 -3.38 12.19
C ALA A 186 -1.88 -2.15 11.63
N VAL A 187 -2.33 -1.26 12.50
CA VAL A 187 -2.85 0.05 12.12
C VAL A 187 -1.81 1.09 12.54
N VAL A 188 -1.35 1.88 11.58
CA VAL A 188 -0.36 2.94 11.77
C VAL A 188 -1.01 4.29 11.54
N SER A 189 -1.02 5.12 12.58
CA SER A 189 -1.55 6.48 12.55
C SER A 189 -0.74 7.37 13.48
N GLY A 190 -0.33 8.55 13.02
CA GLY A 190 0.40 9.53 13.83
C GLY A 190 1.71 9.02 14.45
N GLY A 191 2.39 8.08 13.78
CA GLY A 191 3.65 7.47 14.26
C GLY A 191 3.48 6.34 15.29
N ALA A 192 2.25 6.05 15.73
CA ALA A 192 1.95 4.92 16.61
C ALA A 192 1.55 3.69 15.79
N ILE A 193 1.94 2.50 16.27
CA ILE A 193 1.56 1.20 15.70
C ILE A 193 0.63 0.51 16.69
N SER A 194 -0.58 0.15 16.25
CA SER A 194 -1.51 -0.68 17.03
C SER A 194 -1.65 -2.04 16.33
N VAL A 195 -1.33 -3.13 17.02
CA VAL A 195 -1.42 -4.49 16.45
C VAL A 195 -2.59 -5.23 17.09
N SER A 196 -3.45 -5.79 16.26
CA SER A 196 -4.60 -6.58 16.68
C SER A 196 -4.67 -7.89 15.91
N ALA A 197 -5.25 -8.93 16.51
CA ALA A 197 -5.61 -10.13 15.76
C ALA A 197 -6.69 -9.79 14.72
N THR A 198 -6.50 -10.22 13.48
CA THR A 198 -7.46 -10.05 12.40
C THR A 198 -8.60 -11.01 12.63
N VAL A 199 -9.74 -10.52 13.12
CA VAL A 199 -11.00 -11.24 12.97
C VAL A 199 -11.36 -11.15 11.50
N ALA A 200 -11.41 -12.27 10.79
CA ALA A 200 -11.75 -12.32 9.38
C ALA A 200 -13.14 -11.69 9.14
N GLY A 201 -13.18 -10.42 8.76
CA GLY A 201 -14.42 -9.68 8.54
C GLY A 201 -14.15 -8.29 8.00
N ALA A 202 -14.92 -7.92 6.97
CA ALA A 202 -14.92 -6.64 6.26
C ALA A 202 -13.80 -6.45 5.22
N GLY A 203 -13.93 -7.20 4.11
CA GLY A 203 -13.61 -6.61 2.82
C GLY A 203 -14.40 -5.32 2.66
N ALA A 204 -13.71 -4.19 2.52
CA ALA A 204 -14.31 -2.91 2.16
C ALA A 204 -14.87 -3.02 0.72
N GLY A 205 -16.12 -3.51 0.62
CA GLY A 205 -16.93 -3.37 -0.58
C GLY A 205 -17.32 -1.91 -0.72
N ALA A 206 -16.59 -1.15 -1.54
CA ALA A 206 -17.07 0.12 -2.05
C ALA A 206 -18.20 -0.17 -3.06
N ALA A 207 -19.41 -0.37 -2.57
CA ALA A 207 -20.62 -0.38 -3.39
C ALA A 207 -21.01 1.08 -3.69
N GLY A 208 -21.20 1.37 -4.98
CA GLY A 208 -21.49 2.70 -5.49
C GLY A 208 -22.80 3.28 -4.97
N VAL A 209 -22.78 4.59 -4.73
CA VAL A 209 -23.98 5.41 -4.64
C VAL A 209 -24.21 6.08 -6.00
N SER A 210 -25.21 5.60 -6.74
CA SER A 210 -25.93 6.45 -7.70
C SER A 210 -27.42 6.18 -7.56
N ALA A 211 -28.12 7.25 -7.19
CA ALA A 211 -29.55 7.34 -6.92
C ALA A 211 -30.44 6.98 -8.12
N GLY A 212 -31.66 6.53 -7.82
CA GLY A 212 -32.74 6.35 -8.77
C GLY A 212 -34.07 6.14 -8.05
N THR A 213 -34.79 7.23 -7.82
CA THR A 213 -36.11 7.33 -7.17
C THR A 213 -37.20 6.60 -7.95
N ALA A 214 -37.98 5.74 -7.29
CA ALA A 214 -39.41 5.54 -7.60
C ALA A 214 -40.13 4.83 -6.45
N ALA A 215 -41.15 5.49 -5.92
CA ALA A 215 -42.11 4.97 -4.96
C ALA A 215 -43.04 3.93 -5.59
N THR A 216 -43.42 2.91 -4.83
CA THR A 216 -44.81 2.41 -4.80
C THR A 216 -45.10 1.70 -3.48
N ALA A 217 -46.32 1.95 -3.01
CA ALA A 217 -46.93 1.46 -1.78
C ALA A 217 -47.25 -0.04 -1.81
N GLY A 218 -47.27 -0.66 -0.62
CA GLY A 218 -47.80 -2.00 -0.43
C GLY A 218 -47.67 -2.46 1.02
N VAL A 219 -48.71 -2.23 1.82
CA VAL A 219 -48.87 -2.76 3.18
C VAL A 219 -49.22 -4.24 3.09
N THR A 220 -48.39 -5.13 3.65
CA THR A 220 -48.84 -6.43 4.17
C THR A 220 -48.07 -6.84 5.42
N VAL A 221 -48.85 -7.32 6.38
CA VAL A 221 -48.50 -7.77 7.73
C VAL A 221 -48.08 -9.24 7.68
N GLY A 222 -47.06 -9.67 8.44
CA GLY A 222 -46.86 -11.10 8.73
C GLY A 222 -45.45 -11.58 9.13
N THR A 223 -45.21 -11.61 10.45
CA THR A 223 -44.44 -12.61 11.24
C THR A 223 -42.94 -12.91 11.00
N VAL A 224 -42.15 -12.45 11.99
CA VAL A 224 -41.03 -13.10 12.73
C VAL A 224 -40.04 -14.00 11.97
N ALA A 225 -38.81 -13.49 11.80
CA ALA A 225 -37.60 -14.29 11.92
C ALA A 225 -36.49 -13.47 12.61
N VAL A 226 -35.92 -14.10 13.64
CA VAL A 226 -34.90 -13.60 14.57
C VAL A 226 -33.56 -13.36 13.85
N GLY A 227 -32.90 -12.22 14.10
CA GLY A 227 -31.54 -11.98 13.58
C GLY A 227 -30.99 -10.57 13.85
N ALA A 228 -30.52 -10.36 15.07
CA ALA A 228 -29.55 -9.35 15.55
C ALA A 228 -29.24 -8.11 14.68
N ALA A 229 -29.72 -6.95 15.15
CA ALA A 229 -29.17 -5.64 14.84
C ALA A 229 -28.32 -5.16 16.03
N VAL A 230 -27.06 -4.75 15.78
CA VAL A 230 -26.35 -3.67 16.50
C VAL A 230 -25.40 -3.06 15.46
N ALA A 231 -25.83 -2.04 14.73
CA ALA A 231 -25.83 -0.62 15.10
C ALA A 231 -24.42 0.01 15.11
N ALA A 232 -24.26 0.96 14.18
CA ALA A 232 -23.21 1.95 14.17
C ALA A 232 -23.18 2.74 15.48
N ALA A 233 -21.99 3.04 15.97
CA ALA A 233 -21.79 4.10 16.96
C ALA A 233 -20.56 4.93 16.55
N ALA A 234 -20.84 6.13 16.06
CA ALA A 234 -19.92 7.25 16.11
C ALA A 234 -20.34 8.15 17.29
N ALA A 235 -19.44 8.37 18.24
CA ALA A 235 -19.39 9.51 19.16
C ALA A 235 -18.00 9.44 19.85
N ALA A 236 -17.07 10.36 19.64
CA ALA A 236 -17.05 11.71 20.21
C ALA A 236 -17.19 11.69 21.74
N ALA A 237 -16.06 11.68 22.45
CA ALA A 237 -15.97 12.12 23.83
C ALA A 237 -14.72 12.98 23.99
N VAL A 238 -14.93 14.29 23.92
CA VAL A 238 -14.03 15.34 24.38
C VAL A 238 -14.08 15.35 25.91
N VAL A 239 -12.92 15.19 26.54
CA VAL A 239 -12.74 15.45 27.97
C VAL A 239 -12.77 16.96 28.17
N THR A 240 -13.76 17.47 28.91
CA THR A 240 -13.73 18.81 29.48
C THR A 240 -13.72 18.70 31.00
N THR A 241 -12.74 19.38 31.58
CA THR A 241 -12.55 19.65 33.00
C THR A 241 -13.44 20.80 33.45
N ALA A 242 -14.12 20.64 34.59
CA ALA A 242 -14.53 21.73 35.47
C ALA A 242 -14.80 21.17 36.87
N GLY A 243 -14.12 21.73 37.88
CA GLY A 243 -14.25 21.34 39.28
C GLY A 243 -15.45 21.98 39.97
N SER A 244 -15.80 21.44 41.15
CA SER A 244 -16.30 22.22 42.28
C SER A 244 -16.20 21.36 43.56
N GLU A 245 -15.65 21.96 44.60
CA GLU A 245 -15.50 21.45 45.97
C GLU A 245 -16.86 21.16 46.64
N THR A 246 -16.89 20.29 47.67
CA THR A 246 -17.45 20.54 49.02
C THR A 246 -17.38 19.27 49.90
N THR A 247 -16.50 19.30 50.90
CA THR A 247 -16.64 18.92 52.33
C THR A 247 -17.70 17.88 52.75
N THR A 248 -17.29 16.82 53.49
CA THR A 248 -17.66 16.56 54.91
C THR A 248 -16.95 15.29 55.45
N THR A 249 -16.71 15.32 56.75
CA THR A 249 -15.67 14.71 57.59
C THR A 249 -16.00 13.34 58.21
N HIS A 250 -14.95 12.67 58.71
CA HIS A 250 -14.86 11.67 59.81
C HIS A 250 -14.84 10.16 59.49
N HIS A 251 -13.69 9.51 59.74
CA HIS A 251 -13.48 8.69 60.95
C HIS A 251 -11.98 8.39 61.19
N THR A 252 -11.60 8.47 62.47
CA THR A 252 -10.25 8.43 63.06
C THR A 252 -9.70 7.00 63.23
N THR A 253 -8.39 6.82 63.05
CA THR A 253 -7.60 5.68 63.57
C THR A 253 -6.33 6.22 64.26
N THR A 254 -6.07 5.80 65.50
CA THR A 254 -4.77 5.86 66.23
C THR A 254 -4.95 5.00 67.49
N THR A 255 -4.41 3.78 67.58
CA THR A 255 -3.03 3.36 67.90
C THR A 255 -2.60 3.71 69.33
N HIS A 256 -2.48 2.66 70.15
CA HIS A 256 -1.75 2.65 71.43
C HIS A 256 -0.23 2.56 71.14
N HIS A 257 0.56 3.51 71.62
CA HIS A 257 1.70 3.30 72.54
C HIS A 257 2.37 4.63 72.92
#